data_AF-A0A8J7WU65-F1
#
_entry.id   AF-A0A8J7WU65-F1
#
_cell.length_a   1.000
_cell.length_b   1.000
_cell.length_c   1.000
_cell.angle_alpha   90.00
_cell.angle_beta   90.00
_cell.angle_gamma   90.00
#
_symmetry.space_group_name_H-M   'P 1'
#
loop_
_entity.id
_entity.type
_entity.pdbx_description
1 polymer ?
#
loop_
_entity_poly.entity_id
_entity_poly.type
_entity_poly.pdbx_seq_one_letter_code
_entity_poly.pdbx_strand_id
1 'polypeptide(L)' 'MRPDELACANCCGPVSEGRCPVCRASRDQFRRTMGGFNAPLWLWLSILALLVCLLALEAHFA' A
#
# COMPACT_ATOMS: atom_id res chain seq x y z
N MET A 1 -7.57 -9.10 -35.59
CA MET A 1 -7.25 -8.55 -34.27
C MET A 1 -7.80 -9.50 -33.23
N ARG A 2 -6.96 -10.45 -32.79
CA ARG A 2 -7.32 -11.46 -31.77
C ARG A 2 -7.04 -10.86 -30.38
N PRO A 3 -7.83 -11.16 -29.34
CA PRO A 3 -7.62 -10.64 -27.98
C PRO A 3 -6.23 -10.94 -27.39
N ASP A 4 -5.55 -11.93 -27.95
CA ASP A 4 -4.26 -12.46 -27.50
C ASP A 4 -3.05 -11.71 -28.12
N GLU A 5 -3.29 -10.79 -29.06
CA GLU A 5 -2.25 -10.05 -29.80
C GLU A 5 -1.74 -8.79 -29.06
N LEU A 6 -2.31 -8.46 -27.90
CA LEU A 6 -1.87 -7.31 -27.12
C LEU A 6 -0.52 -7.63 -26.46
N ALA A 7 0.53 -6.97 -26.96
CA ALA A 7 1.85 -7.01 -26.33
C ALA A 7 1.98 -5.86 -25.32
N CYS A 8 2.63 -6.14 -24.18
CA CYS A 8 2.92 -5.09 -23.21
C CYS A 8 4.01 -4.14 -23.74
N ALA A 9 3.75 -2.83 -23.74
CA ALA A 9 4.70 -1.82 -24.23
C ALA A 9 6.04 -1.76 -23.46
N ASN A 10 6.11 -2.31 -22.24
CA ASN A 10 7.31 -2.29 -21.42
C ASN A 10 8.13 -3.58 -21.53
N CYS A 11 7.46 -4.72 -21.68
CA CYS A 11 8.09 -6.06 -21.58
C CYS A 11 8.00 -6.85 -22.90
N CYS A 12 7.24 -6.38 -23.90
CA CYS A 12 6.87 -7.07 -25.14
C CYS A 12 6.25 -8.47 -24.98
N GLY A 13 5.88 -8.86 -23.76
CA GLY A 13 5.23 -10.13 -23.47
C GLY A 13 3.72 -10.12 -23.75
N PRO A 14 3.10 -11.30 -23.93
CA PRO A 14 1.68 -11.44 -24.21
C PRO A 14 0.81 -10.96 -23.04
N VAL A 15 -0.31 -10.32 -23.35
CA VAL A 15 -1.28 -9.81 -22.38
C VAL A 15 -2.63 -10.48 -22.63
N SER A 16 -3.18 -11.15 -21.60
CA SER A 16 -4.48 -11.81 -21.69
C SER A 16 -5.66 -10.88 -21.31
N GLU A 17 -5.52 -10.04 -20.28
CA GLU A 17 -6.64 -9.25 -19.71
C GLU A 17 -6.20 -7.90 -19.07
N GLY A 18 -4.95 -7.46 -19.26
CA GLY A 18 -4.53 -6.11 -18.85
C GLY A 18 -3.05 -5.90 -18.51
N ARG A 19 -2.32 -6.91 -18.01
CA ARG A 19 -0.86 -6.83 -17.79
C ARG A 19 -0.14 -8.14 -18.10
N CYS A 20 1.08 -8.05 -18.64
CA CYS A 20 1.96 -9.21 -18.82
C CYS A 20 2.35 -9.81 -17.44
N PRO A 21 2.67 -11.12 -17.36
CA PRO A 21 3.05 -11.79 -16.11
C PRO A 21 4.21 -11.09 -15.40
N VAL A 22 5.18 -10.54 -16.15
CA VAL A 22 6.32 -9.79 -15.60
C VAL A 22 5.87 -8.51 -14.90
N CYS A 23 5.04 -7.70 -15.55
CA CYS A 23 4.51 -6.48 -14.95
C CYS A 23 3.62 -6.78 -13.74
N ARG A 24 2.87 -7.89 -13.74
CA ARG A 24 2.12 -8.35 -12.56
C ARG A 24 3.05 -8.68 -11.40
N ALA A 25 4.06 -9.51 -11.62
CA ALA A 25 5.02 -9.91 -10.60
C ALA A 25 5.73 -8.69 -9.97
N SER A 26 6.15 -7.72 -10.81
CA SER A 26 6.75 -6.47 -10.33
C SER A 26 5.79 -5.67 -9.44
N ARG A 27 4.52 -5.53 -9.84
CA ARG A 27 3.51 -4.84 -9.02
C ARG A 27 3.22 -5.57 -7.72
N ASP A 28 3.17 -6.90 -7.73
CA ASP A 28 2.99 -7.70 -6.51
C ASP A 28 4.19 -7.55 -5.56
N GLN A 29 5.41 -7.43 -6.09
CA GLN A 29 6.59 -7.12 -5.29
C GLN A 29 6.49 -5.72 -4.65
N PHE A 30 6.14 -4.69 -5.43
CA PHE A 30 5.91 -3.35 -4.89
C PHE A 30 4.78 -3.33 -3.85
N ARG A 31 3.67 -4.04 -4.08
CA ARG A 31 2.57 -4.14 -3.11
C ARG A 31 3.02 -4.85 -1.84
N ARG A 32 3.89 -5.85 -1.91
CA ARG A 32 4.47 -6.51 -0.72
C ARG A 32 5.40 -5.58 0.05
N THR A 33 6.19 -4.75 -0.64
CA THR A 33 7.09 -3.78 0.01
C THR A 33 6.35 -2.58 0.60
N MET A 34 5.32 -2.06 -0.07
CA MET A 34 4.54 -0.90 0.40
C MET A 34 3.31 -1.26 1.24
N GLY A 35 2.85 -2.52 1.19
CA GLY A 35 1.68 -3.00 1.94
C GLY A 35 1.99 -3.32 3.41
N GLY A 36 3.26 -3.22 3.82
CA GLY A 36 3.65 -3.36 5.20
C GLY A 36 3.51 -2.02 5.92
N PHE A 37 2.60 -1.96 6.88
CA PHE A 37 2.54 -1.02 7.99
C PHE A 37 2.96 0.42 7.65
N ASN A 38 1.99 1.32 7.44
CA ASN A 38 2.25 2.74 7.30
C ASN A 38 2.79 3.31 8.63
N ALA A 39 4.09 3.13 8.88
CA ALA A 39 4.78 3.56 10.09
C ALA A 39 4.53 5.05 10.44
N PRO A 40 4.44 5.99 9.47
CA PRO A 40 4.11 7.38 9.78
C PRO A 40 2.71 7.54 10.37
N LEU A 41 1.71 6.83 9.83
CA LEU A 41 0.33 6.88 10.31
C LEU A 41 0.21 6.31 11.72
N TRP A 42 0.89 5.18 11.99
CA TRP A 42 0.90 4.57 13.32
C TRP A 42 1.58 5.43 14.38
N LEU A 43 2.67 6.10 14.03
CA LEU A 43 3.35 7.04 14.93
C LEU A 43 2.46 8.25 15.26
N TRP A 44 1.75 8.79 14.26
CA TRP A 44 0.78 9.86 14.50
C TRP A 44 -0.36 9.43 15.43
N LEU A 45 -0.92 8.25 15.20
CA LEU A 45 -1.98 7.71 16.04
C LEU A 45 -1.52 7.44 17.48
N SER A 46 -0.30 6.96 17.69
CA SER A 46 0.23 6.71 19.04
C SER A 46 0.47 8.01 19.81
N ILE A 47 1.00 9.05 19.16
CA ILE A 47 1.18 10.38 19.77
C ILE A 47 -0.19 10.98 20.14
N LEU A 48 -1.17 10.88 19.25
CA LEU A 48 -2.51 11.39 19.50
C LEU A 48 -3.20 10.64 20.66
N ALA A 49 -3.08 9.31 20.71
CA ALA A 49 -3.59 8.52 21.83
C ALA A 49 -2.92 8.91 23.16
N LEU A 50 -1.60 9.12 23.17
CA LEU A 50 -0.87 9.56 24.35
C LEU A 50 -1.34 10.93 24.85
N LEU A 51 -1.52 11.90 23.94
CA LEU A 51 -2.05 13.23 24.26
C LEU A 51 -3.44 13.15 24.90
N VAL A 52 -4.34 12.35 24.32
CA VAL A 52 -5.70 12.16 24.87
C VAL A 52 -5.64 11.53 26.26
N CYS A 53 -4.79 10.52 26.48
CA CYS A 53 -4.61 9.90 27.79
C CYS A 53 -4.13 10.91 28.84
N LEU A 54 -3.15 11.76 28.49
CA LEU A 54 -2.63 12.79 29.40
C LEU A 54 -3.71 13.80 29.77
N LEU A 55 -4.46 14.30 28.79
CA LEU A 55 -5.56 15.24 29.02
C LEU A 55 -6.68 14.64 29.87
N ALA A 56 -7.03 13.38 29.63
CA ALA A 56 -8.03 12.67 30.42
C ALA A 56 -7.56 12.46 31.86
N LEU A 57 -6.27 12.21 32.06
CA LEU A 57 -5.67 12.05 33.37
C LEU A 57 -5.72 13.38 34.15
N GLU A 58 -5.26 14.47 33.54
CA GLU A 58 -5.35 15.82 34.13
C GLU A 58 -6.80 16.18 34.47
N ALA A 59 -7.75 15.94 33.58
CA ALA A 59 -9.17 16.18 33.82
C ALA A 59 -9.78 15.28 34.91
N HIS A 60 -9.20 14.11 35.19
CA HIS A 60 -9.62 13.24 36.28
C HIS A 60 -9.08 13.69 37.65
N PHE A 61 -7.94 14.38 37.66
CA PHE A 61 -7.29 14.89 38.87
C PHE A 61 -7.66 16.35 39.21
N ALA A 62 -8.25 17.08 38.27
CA ALA A 62 -8.83 18.42 38.45
C ALA A 62 -10.25 18.37 39.04
#